data_AF-A0A9E2BX21-F1
#
_entry.id   AF-A0A9E2BX21-F1
#
_cell.length_a   1.000
_cell.length_b   1.000
_cell.length_c   1.000
_cell.angle_alpha   90.00
_cell.angle_beta   90.00
_cell.angle_gamma   90.00
#
_symmetry.space_group_name_H-M   'P 1'
#
loop_
_entity.id
_entity.type
_entity.pdbx_description
1 polymer ?
#
loop_
_entity_poly.entity_id
_entity_poly.type
_entity_poly.pdbx_seq_one_letter_code
_entity_poly.pdbx_strand_id
1 'polypeptide(L)'
;TGVSPYIMEKGLIREGGQTEGVIVRGIDTDRIATVSDLPDRLTLGGLHLGRIDVRGNENLPGIILGKYLADRLYATLGDTVVLFSPGAVGAFSQPRAKQFHIAGIFETGLYEYDDIFAYISIDEAQELYAMPGKVTGLEIKLDDYNRAMEVKEEIQARLGAPFYPRTWYEMHRNLFNWMLIEKWMGFIILSLIIMVAAFNIISSLIMVVMEKKKEIGILKSMGATNGSIRKIFLWEGLAVGIIGTVSGVILGWGICMLQMEYKILSLPPDIYFLAELPILMKLSDFIIVIAAALVLCFIASIYPAHRAASLIPVEAIRYE
;
A
#
# COMPACT_ATOMS: atom_id res chain seq x y z
N THR A 1 -3.11 -15.04 17.03
CA THR A 1 -4.54 -14.69 16.84
C THR A 1 -5.12 -14.06 18.10
N GLY A 2 -5.76 -12.89 17.99
CA GLY A 2 -6.40 -12.18 19.11
C GLY A 2 -7.88 -11.91 18.85
N VAL A 3 -8.67 -11.71 19.91
CA VAL A 3 -10.11 -11.37 19.80
C VAL A 3 -10.46 -10.30 20.84
N SER A 4 -11.12 -9.22 20.39
CA SER A 4 -11.60 -8.16 21.27
C SER A 4 -13.03 -7.74 20.90
N PRO A 5 -13.91 -7.52 21.90
CA PRO A 5 -15.17 -6.86 21.63
C PRO A 5 -14.95 -5.38 21.29
N TYR A 6 -15.86 -4.82 20.51
CA TYR A 6 -15.87 -3.39 20.24
C TYR A 6 -17.28 -2.84 20.04
N ILE A 7 -17.43 -1.54 20.29
CA ILE A 7 -18.59 -0.74 19.88
C ILE A 7 -18.11 0.23 18.82
N MET A 8 -18.80 0.33 17.68
CA MET A 8 -18.50 1.30 16.63
C MET A 8 -19.78 1.99 16.22
N GLU A 9 -19.87 3.26 16.53
CA GLU A 9 -21.04 4.08 16.26
C GLU A 9 -20.63 5.47 15.80
N LYS A 10 -21.55 6.19 15.15
CA LYS A 10 -21.31 7.57 14.74
C LYS A 10 -21.55 8.51 15.92
N GLY A 11 -20.92 9.67 15.92
CA GLY A 11 -21.06 10.70 16.96
C GLY A 11 -20.77 12.09 16.42
N LEU A 12 -21.09 13.10 17.21
CA LEU A 12 -20.56 14.45 17.04
C LEU A 12 -19.66 14.76 18.23
N ILE A 13 -18.50 15.34 17.98
CA ILE A 13 -17.60 15.81 19.03
C ILE A 13 -17.52 17.33 18.99
N ARG A 14 -17.45 17.96 20.17
CA ARG A 14 -17.33 19.40 20.31
C ARG A 14 -16.26 19.76 21.32
N GLU A 15 -15.44 20.72 20.94
CA GLU A 15 -14.55 21.47 21.81
C GLU A 15 -14.84 22.95 21.54
N GLY A 16 -15.07 23.74 22.60
CA GLY A 16 -15.36 25.16 22.46
C GLY A 16 -16.46 25.47 21.43
N GLY A 17 -16.08 26.16 20.35
CA GLY A 17 -16.95 26.54 19.23
C GLY A 17 -16.91 25.60 18.01
N GLN A 18 -16.02 24.61 17.97
CA GLN A 18 -15.88 23.69 16.84
C GLN A 18 -16.70 22.43 17.05
N THR A 19 -17.35 21.93 16.01
CA THR A 19 -18.12 20.68 16.06
C THR A 19 -17.79 19.83 14.84
N GLU A 20 -17.35 18.60 15.08
CA GLU A 20 -16.93 17.67 14.04
C GLU A 20 -17.73 16.36 14.12
N GLY A 21 -17.89 15.69 12.97
CA GLY A 21 -18.45 14.36 12.89
C GLY A 21 -17.39 13.30 13.13
N VAL A 22 -17.68 12.32 13.98
CA VAL A 22 -16.72 11.28 14.37
C VAL A 22 -17.31 9.88 14.34
N ILE A 23 -16.43 8.90 14.18
CA ILE A 23 -16.71 7.49 14.45
C ILE A 23 -16.11 7.17 15.81
N VAL A 24 -16.99 6.86 16.75
CA VAL A 24 -16.62 6.52 18.12
C VAL A 24 -16.42 5.03 18.22
N ARG A 25 -15.23 4.63 18.68
CA ARG A 25 -14.87 3.24 18.88
C ARG A 25 -14.68 2.95 20.36
N GLY A 26 -15.63 2.21 20.94
CA GLY A 26 -15.54 1.66 22.28
C GLY A 26 -14.62 0.45 22.28
N ILE A 27 -13.52 0.51 23.04
CA ILE A 27 -12.51 -0.54 23.10
C ILE A 27 -12.34 -1.12 24.50
N ASP A 28 -12.03 -2.41 24.55
CA ASP A 28 -11.56 -3.10 25.75
C ASP A 28 -10.06 -2.80 25.91
N THR A 29 -9.70 -2.02 26.92
CA THR A 29 -8.32 -1.55 27.16
C THR A 29 -7.35 -2.70 27.42
N ASP A 30 -7.81 -3.82 27.96
CA ASP A 30 -6.96 -4.95 28.31
C ASP A 30 -6.68 -5.83 27.08
N ARG A 31 -7.63 -5.89 26.14
CA ARG A 31 -7.56 -6.77 24.96
C ARG A 31 -7.15 -6.06 23.68
N ILE A 32 -7.26 -4.74 23.60
CA ILE A 32 -7.03 -3.98 22.35
C ILE A 32 -5.64 -4.23 21.76
N ALA A 33 -4.59 -4.36 22.59
CA ALA A 33 -3.23 -4.63 22.14
C ALA A 33 -3.08 -5.98 21.42
N THR A 34 -4.02 -6.91 21.61
CA THR A 34 -4.00 -8.21 20.92
C THR A 34 -4.58 -8.14 19.51
N VAL A 35 -5.37 -7.11 19.20
CA VAL A 35 -6.07 -6.98 17.91
C VAL A 35 -5.70 -5.74 17.10
N SER A 36 -5.13 -4.72 17.74
CA SER A 36 -4.82 -3.43 17.13
C SER A 36 -3.47 -2.91 17.58
N ASP A 37 -2.77 -2.24 16.66
CA ASP A 37 -1.48 -1.59 16.91
C ASP A 37 -1.67 -0.15 17.43
N LEU A 38 -2.91 0.24 17.80
CA LEU A 38 -3.23 1.56 18.37
C LEU A 38 -2.29 1.99 19.52
N PRO A 39 -1.94 1.12 20.50
CA PRO A 39 -1.04 1.53 21.59
C PRO A 39 0.33 2.00 21.11
N ASP A 40 0.85 1.42 20.02
CA ASP A 40 2.15 1.76 19.44
C ASP A 40 2.09 3.02 18.55
N ARG A 41 0.88 3.51 18.24
CA ARG A 41 0.62 4.66 17.36
C ARG A 41 0.22 5.93 18.11
N LEU A 42 0.26 5.90 19.44
CA LEU A 42 0.04 7.08 20.26
C LEU A 42 1.26 8.00 20.18
N THR A 43 1.07 9.21 19.66
CA THR A 43 2.11 10.23 19.55
C THR A 43 2.21 11.10 20.79
N LEU A 44 1.07 11.34 21.45
CA LEU A 44 0.97 12.11 22.69
C LEU A 44 0.04 11.39 23.68
N GLY A 45 0.37 11.46 24.97
CA GLY A 45 -0.42 10.84 26.04
C GLY A 45 -0.24 9.33 26.14
N GLY A 46 -1.30 8.62 26.55
CA GLY A 46 -1.26 7.17 26.76
C GLY A 46 -2.64 6.52 26.65
N LEU A 47 -2.69 5.19 26.67
CA LEU A 47 -3.93 4.40 26.65
C LEU A 47 -4.62 4.39 28.03
N HIS A 48 -4.82 5.58 28.61
CA HIS A 48 -5.45 5.75 29.92
C HIS A 48 -6.88 6.28 29.73
N LEU A 49 -7.81 5.37 29.45
CA LEU A 49 -9.24 5.71 29.29
C LEU A 49 -10.01 5.71 30.61
N GLY A 50 -9.33 5.49 31.73
CA GLY A 50 -9.90 5.57 33.06
C GLY A 50 -10.41 6.97 33.40
N ARG A 51 -11.20 7.06 34.48
CA ARG A 51 -11.72 8.34 34.94
C ARG A 51 -10.71 9.06 35.82
N ILE A 52 -10.51 10.36 35.58
CA ILE A 52 -9.62 11.22 36.38
C ILE A 52 -10.27 12.57 36.65
N ASP A 53 -9.77 13.29 37.65
CA ASP A 53 -10.18 14.66 37.93
C ASP A 53 -9.40 15.64 37.06
N VAL A 54 -10.11 16.51 36.33
CA VAL A 54 -9.49 17.49 35.43
C VAL A 54 -10.08 18.87 35.69
N ARG A 55 -9.21 19.80 36.14
CA ARG A 55 -9.48 21.25 36.22
C ARG A 55 -10.88 21.62 36.76
N GLY A 56 -11.29 21.00 37.87
CA GLY A 56 -12.57 21.30 38.55
C GLY A 56 -13.77 20.47 38.10
N ASN A 57 -13.60 19.57 37.12
CA ASN A 57 -14.53 18.49 36.85
C ASN A 57 -14.00 17.19 37.44
N GLU A 58 -14.80 16.55 38.27
CA GLU A 58 -14.47 15.27 38.89
C GLU A 58 -14.81 14.10 37.96
N ASN A 59 -13.95 13.07 37.97
CA ASN A 59 -14.23 11.75 37.44
C ASN A 59 -14.57 11.70 35.92
N LEU A 60 -13.87 12.47 35.10
CA LEU A 60 -14.05 12.48 33.64
C LEU A 60 -13.36 11.28 32.98
N PRO A 61 -14.07 10.49 32.14
CA PRO A 61 -13.45 9.42 31.36
C PRO A 61 -12.50 9.95 30.28
N GLY A 62 -11.52 9.14 29.91
CA GLY A 62 -10.55 9.47 28.87
C GLY A 62 -11.09 9.21 27.47
N ILE A 63 -10.68 10.04 26.51
CA ILE A 63 -10.87 9.85 25.08
C ILE A 63 -9.53 9.99 24.34
N ILE A 64 -9.33 9.19 23.31
CA ILE A 64 -8.17 9.27 22.44
C ILE A 64 -8.63 9.71 21.06
N LEU A 65 -8.00 10.75 20.52
CA LEU A 65 -8.39 11.36 19.24
C LEU A 65 -7.31 11.13 18.18
N GLY A 66 -7.72 11.04 16.92
CA GLY A 66 -6.77 11.10 15.81
C GLY A 66 -6.16 12.48 15.70
N LYS A 67 -4.92 12.57 15.22
CA LYS A 67 -4.17 13.83 15.11
C LYS A 67 -4.93 14.90 14.32
N TYR A 68 -5.43 14.59 13.13
CA TYR A 68 -6.15 15.56 12.29
C TYR A 68 -7.50 15.95 12.90
N LEU A 69 -8.17 15.03 13.60
CA LEU A 69 -9.39 15.34 14.35
C LEU A 69 -9.11 16.33 15.49
N ALA A 70 -8.04 16.11 16.26
CA ALA A 70 -7.63 17.01 17.34
C ALA A 70 -7.27 18.41 16.80
N ASP A 71 -6.53 18.47 15.69
CA ASP A 71 -6.16 19.72 15.04
C ASP A 71 -7.38 20.53 14.56
N ARG A 72 -8.40 19.88 13.97
CA ARG A 72 -9.65 20.55 13.55
C ARG A 72 -10.46 21.10 14.71
N LEU A 73 -10.42 20.40 15.85
CA LEU A 73 -11.05 20.85 17.08
C LEU A 73 -10.22 21.91 17.83
N TYR A 74 -9.00 22.22 17.38
CA TYR A 74 -8.01 23.03 18.10
C TYR A 74 -7.77 22.51 19.53
N ALA A 75 -7.88 21.19 19.72
CA ALA A 75 -7.84 20.55 21.02
C ALA A 75 -6.47 19.90 21.28
N THR A 76 -5.97 20.02 22.51
CA THR A 76 -4.68 19.47 22.92
C THR A 76 -4.82 18.44 24.04
N LEU A 77 -3.71 17.74 24.35
CA LEU A 77 -3.70 16.74 25.42
C LEU A 77 -4.13 17.36 26.76
N GLY A 78 -5.09 16.73 27.44
CA GLY A 78 -5.64 17.20 28.71
C GLY A 78 -6.80 18.19 28.59
N ASP A 79 -7.14 18.67 27.40
CA ASP A 79 -8.35 19.45 27.19
C ASP A 79 -9.60 18.56 27.29
N THR A 80 -10.77 19.18 27.35
CA THR A 80 -12.03 18.49 27.59
C THR A 80 -12.98 18.68 26.40
N VAL A 81 -13.54 17.57 25.92
CA VAL A 81 -14.44 17.52 24.76
C VAL A 81 -15.78 16.93 25.16
N VAL A 82 -16.84 17.32 24.46
CA VAL A 82 -18.18 16.75 24.65
C VAL A 82 -18.53 15.91 23.44
N LEU A 83 -18.86 14.65 23.69
CA LEU A 83 -19.27 13.69 22.68
C LEU A 83 -20.79 13.51 22.74
N PHE A 84 -21.43 13.62 21.58
CA PHE A 84 -22.87 13.50 21.41
C PHE A 84 -23.20 12.23 20.62
N SER A 85 -24.04 11.38 21.18
CA SER A 85 -24.63 10.27 20.44
C SER A 85 -25.71 10.81 19.49
N PRO A 86 -25.78 10.35 18.22
CA PRO A 86 -26.97 10.57 17.41
C PRO A 86 -28.14 9.93 18.15
N GLY A 87 -29.24 10.67 18.31
CA GLY A 87 -30.46 10.10 18.88
C GLY A 87 -30.87 8.87 18.05
N ALA A 88 -31.38 7.82 18.69
CA ALA A 88 -31.92 6.66 17.99
C ALA A 88 -33.00 7.07 16.95
N VAL A 89 -33.18 6.27 15.91
CA VAL A 89 -34.23 6.53 14.91
C VAL A 89 -35.62 6.39 15.57
N GLY A 90 -36.26 7.51 15.90
CA GLY A 90 -37.58 7.58 16.53
C GLY A 90 -37.84 8.93 17.22
N ALA A 91 -39.08 9.40 17.23
CA ALA A 91 -39.47 10.75 17.66
C ALA A 91 -39.20 11.12 19.15
N PHE A 92 -38.65 10.19 19.96
CA PHE A 92 -38.47 10.34 21.41
C PHE A 92 -37.06 10.01 21.91
N SER A 93 -36.08 9.81 21.03
CA SER A 93 -34.70 9.59 21.46
C SER A 93 -34.00 10.94 21.67
N GLN A 94 -33.61 11.23 22.91
CA GLN A 94 -32.77 12.40 23.17
C GLN A 94 -31.30 12.05 22.88
N PRO A 95 -30.57 12.89 22.14
CA PRO A 95 -29.12 12.78 22.03
C PRO A 95 -28.50 12.76 23.43
N ARG A 96 -27.64 11.79 23.71
CA ARG A 96 -26.88 11.77 24.97
C ARG A 96 -25.60 12.53 24.73
N ALA A 97 -25.24 13.38 25.69
CA ALA A 97 -24.00 14.11 25.69
C ALA A 97 -23.18 13.66 26.90
N LYS A 98 -21.90 13.34 26.69
CA LYS A 98 -20.97 13.01 27.76
C LYS A 98 -19.64 13.72 27.55
N GLN A 99 -19.07 14.19 28.63
CA GLN A 99 -17.81 14.94 28.63
C GLN A 99 -16.63 13.99 28.87
N PHE A 100 -15.55 14.20 28.13
CA PHE A 100 -14.33 13.39 28.17
C PHE A 100 -13.10 14.29 28.23
N HIS A 101 -12.03 13.85 28.89
CA HIS A 101 -10.73 14.50 28.81
C HIS A 101 -9.86 13.80 27.74
N ILE A 102 -9.08 14.57 26.98
CA ILE A 102 -8.20 14.00 25.96
C ILE A 102 -7.01 13.33 26.64
N ALA A 103 -7.04 12.00 26.69
CA ALA A 103 -6.01 11.16 27.31
C ALA A 103 -4.86 10.82 26.37
N GLY A 104 -5.08 10.93 25.06
CA GLY A 104 -4.05 10.68 24.05
C GLY A 104 -4.44 11.14 22.65
N ILE A 105 -3.41 11.28 21.81
CA ILE A 105 -3.54 11.57 20.40
C ILE A 105 -2.78 10.49 19.63
N PHE A 106 -3.40 9.90 18.61
CA PHE A 106 -2.78 8.87 17.77
C PHE A 106 -2.56 9.35 16.34
N GLU A 107 -1.55 8.77 15.69
CA GLU A 107 -1.25 8.98 14.28
C GLU A 107 -0.92 7.63 13.63
N THR A 108 -1.82 7.13 12.80
CA THR A 108 -1.61 5.90 12.01
C THR A 108 -0.80 6.16 10.75
N GLY A 109 -0.76 7.42 10.29
CA GLY A 109 -0.23 7.80 8.98
C GLY A 109 -1.24 7.64 7.85
N LEU A 110 -2.48 7.25 8.17
CA LEU A 110 -3.62 7.22 7.26
C LEU A 110 -4.58 8.36 7.59
N TYR A 111 -4.67 9.35 6.70
CA TYR A 111 -5.48 10.55 6.92
C TYR A 111 -6.95 10.23 7.29
N GLU A 112 -7.61 9.34 6.54
CA GLU A 112 -9.01 8.95 6.80
C GLU A 112 -9.25 8.39 8.21
N TYR A 113 -8.25 7.74 8.81
CA TYR A 113 -8.38 7.18 10.16
C TYR A 113 -8.09 8.23 11.23
N ASP A 114 -7.04 9.00 11.01
CA ASP A 114 -6.56 10.02 11.93
C ASP A 114 -7.49 11.27 11.95
N ASP A 115 -8.40 11.38 10.98
CA ASP A 115 -9.34 12.50 10.82
C ASP A 115 -10.72 12.28 11.46
N ILE A 116 -11.20 11.03 11.57
CA ILE A 116 -12.60 10.75 11.97
C ILE A 116 -12.74 9.88 13.22
N PHE A 117 -11.72 9.12 13.63
CA PHE A 117 -11.87 8.18 14.74
C PHE A 117 -11.58 8.80 16.10
N ALA A 118 -12.43 8.46 17.06
CA ALA A 118 -12.22 8.72 18.48
C ALA A 118 -12.41 7.41 19.26
N TYR A 119 -11.50 7.13 20.21
CA TYR A 119 -11.51 5.91 21.01
C TYR A 119 -11.88 6.22 22.46
N ILE A 120 -12.83 5.46 23.00
CA ILE A 120 -13.26 5.51 24.41
C ILE A 120 -13.32 4.10 24.98
N SER A 121 -13.43 3.95 26.29
CA SER A 121 -13.60 2.61 26.87
C SER A 121 -14.95 2.01 26.46
N ILE A 122 -15.00 0.68 26.41
CA ILE A 122 -16.21 -0.03 26.02
C ILE A 122 -17.40 0.28 26.95
N ASP A 123 -17.14 0.45 28.26
CA ASP A 123 -18.17 0.79 29.24
C ASP A 123 -18.76 2.18 28.99
N GLU A 124 -17.91 3.16 28.67
CA GLU A 124 -18.33 4.52 28.35
C GLU A 124 -19.13 4.58 27.04
N ALA A 125 -18.74 3.76 26.05
CA ALA A 125 -19.51 3.60 24.81
C ALA A 125 -20.89 2.96 25.07
N GLN A 126 -20.97 1.92 25.91
CA GLN A 126 -22.26 1.30 26.27
C GLN A 126 -23.21 2.30 26.93
N GLU A 127 -22.68 3.14 27.83
CA GLU A 127 -23.47 4.17 28.51
C GLU A 127 -23.93 5.26 27.53
N LEU A 128 -23.02 5.77 26.70
CA LEU A 128 -23.29 6.83 25.74
C LEU A 128 -24.32 6.42 24.69
N TYR A 129 -24.23 5.18 24.17
CA TYR A 129 -25.11 4.67 23.11
C TYR A 129 -26.31 3.86 23.62
N ALA A 130 -26.54 3.81 24.94
CA ALA A 130 -27.64 3.07 25.55
C ALA A 130 -27.65 1.57 25.22
N MET A 131 -26.48 0.95 25.20
CA MET A 131 -26.25 -0.46 24.86
C MET A 131 -25.66 -1.25 26.04
N PRO A 132 -26.30 -1.29 27.22
CA PRO A 132 -25.73 -1.94 28.40
C PRO A 132 -25.50 -3.44 28.15
N GLY A 133 -24.26 -3.90 28.38
CA GLY A 133 -23.86 -5.29 28.19
C GLY A 133 -23.92 -5.79 26.74
N LYS A 134 -24.07 -4.89 25.76
CA LYS A 134 -24.10 -5.21 24.32
C LYS A 134 -22.90 -4.59 23.61
N VAL A 135 -22.52 -5.20 22.50
CA VAL A 135 -21.42 -4.74 21.63
C VAL A 135 -21.88 -4.79 20.18
N THR A 136 -21.30 -3.95 19.33
CA THR A 136 -21.67 -3.94 17.89
C THR A 136 -20.99 -5.07 17.13
N GLY A 137 -19.84 -5.55 17.61
CA GLY A 137 -19.11 -6.63 16.96
C GLY A 137 -17.96 -7.18 17.80
N LEU A 138 -17.36 -8.24 17.26
CA LEU A 138 -16.10 -8.81 17.71
C LEU A 138 -15.07 -8.62 16.62
N GLU A 139 -13.92 -8.09 16.98
CA GLU A 139 -12.76 -7.99 16.09
C GLU A 139 -11.84 -9.18 16.32
N ILE A 140 -11.36 -9.78 15.22
CA ILE A 140 -10.50 -10.97 15.24
C ILE A 140 -9.24 -10.64 14.43
N LYS A 141 -8.08 -10.64 15.09
CA LYS A 141 -6.77 -10.49 14.42
C LYS A 141 -6.23 -11.87 14.10
N LEU A 142 -6.04 -12.13 12.81
CA LEU A 142 -5.42 -13.36 12.30
C LEU A 142 -3.91 -13.17 12.19
N ASP A 143 -3.14 -14.22 12.46
CA ASP A 143 -1.68 -14.19 12.26
C ASP A 143 -1.32 -14.18 10.77
N ASP A 144 -2.12 -14.84 9.93
CA ASP A 144 -2.04 -14.77 8.47
C ASP A 144 -3.33 -14.15 7.91
N TYR A 145 -3.21 -12.93 7.38
CA TYR A 145 -4.34 -12.19 6.82
C TYR A 145 -4.89 -12.82 5.53
N ASN A 146 -4.13 -13.69 4.84
CA ASN A 146 -4.58 -14.36 3.62
C ASN A 146 -5.66 -15.41 3.90
N ARG A 147 -5.73 -15.91 5.13
CA ARG A 147 -6.74 -16.89 5.55
C ARG A 147 -8.08 -16.27 5.94
N ALA A 148 -8.24 -14.95 5.81
CA ALA A 148 -9.44 -14.24 6.24
C ALA A 148 -10.72 -14.77 5.59
N MET A 149 -10.69 -15.20 4.33
CA MET A 149 -11.86 -15.76 3.64
C MET A 149 -12.24 -17.15 4.18
N GLU A 150 -11.26 -18.03 4.36
CA GLU A 150 -11.43 -19.37 4.94
C GLU A 150 -12.04 -19.27 6.35
N VAL A 151 -11.46 -18.42 7.20
CA VAL A 151 -11.94 -18.21 8.57
C VAL A 151 -13.35 -17.59 8.58
N LYS A 152 -13.64 -16.66 7.66
CA LYS A 152 -14.98 -16.09 7.51
C LYS A 152 -16.01 -17.19 7.23
N GLU A 153 -15.73 -18.08 6.28
CA GLU A 153 -16.63 -19.18 5.91
C GLU A 153 -16.85 -20.13 7.08
N GLU A 154 -15.80 -20.45 7.84
CA GLU A 154 -15.89 -21.28 9.04
C GLU A 154 -16.76 -20.63 10.13
N ILE A 155 -16.56 -19.34 10.40
CA ILE A 155 -17.37 -18.58 11.38
C ILE A 155 -18.83 -18.53 10.91
N GLN A 156 -19.06 -18.26 9.63
CA GLN A 156 -20.41 -18.19 9.05
C GLN A 156 -21.14 -19.53 9.16
N ALA A 157 -20.44 -20.65 8.93
CA ALA A 157 -20.99 -22.00 9.05
C ALA A 157 -21.32 -22.38 10.50
N ARG A 158 -20.53 -21.93 11.47
CA ARG A 158 -20.72 -22.25 12.90
C ARG A 158 -21.77 -21.38 13.59
N LEU A 159 -21.78 -20.07 13.33
CA LEU A 159 -22.64 -19.11 14.03
C LEU A 159 -23.97 -18.84 13.30
N GLY A 160 -23.97 -18.87 11.96
CA GLY A 160 -25.16 -18.54 11.17
C GLY A 160 -25.72 -17.12 11.41
N ALA A 161 -26.93 -16.87 10.91
CA ALA A 161 -27.64 -15.62 11.18
C ALA A 161 -28.04 -15.53 12.67
N PRO A 162 -27.96 -14.35 13.31
CA PRO A 162 -27.83 -13.00 12.74
C PRO A 162 -26.38 -12.46 12.63
N PHE A 163 -25.36 -13.31 12.74
CA PHE A 163 -23.97 -12.88 12.69
C PHE A 163 -23.44 -12.86 11.25
N TYR A 164 -22.82 -11.74 10.88
CA TYR A 164 -22.27 -11.51 9.54
C TYR A 164 -20.77 -11.21 9.62
N PRO A 165 -19.90 -12.24 9.57
CA PRO A 165 -18.46 -12.02 9.53
C PRO A 165 -18.08 -11.27 8.25
N ARG A 166 -17.33 -10.19 8.40
CA ARG A 166 -16.75 -9.41 7.29
C ARG A 166 -15.24 -9.45 7.38
N THR A 167 -14.58 -9.60 6.26
CA THR A 167 -13.11 -9.54 6.20
C THR A 167 -12.65 -8.08 6.05
N TRP A 168 -11.40 -7.83 6.42
CA TRP A 168 -10.73 -6.54 6.18
C TRP A 168 -10.80 -6.11 4.70
N TYR A 169 -10.72 -7.07 3.77
CA TYR A 169 -10.86 -6.85 2.33
C TYR A 169 -12.26 -6.36 1.95
N GLU A 170 -13.31 -6.94 2.54
CA GLU A 170 -14.70 -6.53 2.28
C GLU A 170 -15.03 -5.17 2.87
N MET A 171 -14.50 -4.88 4.06
CA MET A 171 -14.68 -3.59 4.73
C MET A 171 -14.05 -2.44 3.93
N HIS A 172 -12.96 -2.71 3.20
CA HIS A 172 -12.20 -1.72 2.43
C HIS A 172 -12.15 -2.05 0.93
N ARG A 173 -13.22 -2.65 0.41
CA ARG A 173 -13.26 -3.16 -0.98
C ARG A 173 -12.91 -2.09 -2.01
N ASN A 174 -13.31 -0.83 -1.78
CA ASN A 174 -13.00 0.28 -2.68
C ASN A 174 -11.49 0.53 -2.76
N LEU A 175 -10.80 0.61 -1.62
CA LEU A 175 -9.35 0.76 -1.56
C LEU A 175 -8.64 -0.37 -2.30
N PHE A 176 -9.01 -1.63 -2.02
CA PHE A 176 -8.39 -2.78 -2.69
C PHE A 176 -8.66 -2.82 -4.19
N ASN A 177 -9.89 -2.52 -4.62
CA ASN A 177 -10.21 -2.45 -6.03
C ASN A 177 -9.40 -1.36 -6.74
N TRP A 178 -9.23 -0.18 -6.11
CA TRP A 178 -8.38 0.88 -6.66
C TRP A 178 -6.92 0.44 -6.77
N MET A 179 -6.36 -0.18 -5.73
CA MET A 179 -5.00 -0.73 -5.77
C MET A 179 -4.82 -1.80 -6.86
N LEU A 180 -5.84 -2.63 -7.09
CA LEU A 180 -5.80 -3.63 -8.16
C LEU A 180 -5.81 -2.97 -9.54
N ILE A 181 -6.69 -1.99 -9.76
CA ILE A 181 -6.74 -1.22 -11.02
C ILE A 181 -5.41 -0.53 -11.29
N GLU A 182 -4.83 0.10 -10.27
CA GLU A 182 -3.53 0.77 -10.37
C GLU A 182 -2.42 -0.21 -10.74
N LYS A 183 -2.36 -1.39 -10.11
CA LYS A 183 -1.40 -2.45 -10.46
C LYS A 183 -1.54 -2.90 -11.91
N TRP A 184 -2.77 -3.08 -12.40
CA TRP A 184 -3.02 -3.46 -13.79
C TRP A 184 -2.60 -2.36 -14.77
N MET A 185 -2.91 -1.10 -14.46
CA MET A 185 -2.50 0.04 -15.27
C MET A 185 -0.97 0.15 -15.33
N GLY A 186 -0.31 0.03 -14.18
CA GLY A 186 1.15 0.02 -14.09
C GLY A 186 1.77 -1.13 -14.89
N PHE A 187 1.20 -2.33 -14.82
CA PHE A 187 1.63 -3.47 -15.61
C PHE A 187 1.51 -3.23 -17.13
N ILE A 188 0.40 -2.63 -17.59
CA ILE A 188 0.20 -2.31 -19.01
C ILE A 188 1.22 -1.28 -19.50
N ILE A 189 1.40 -0.18 -18.75
CA ILE A 189 2.36 0.88 -19.10
C ILE A 189 3.78 0.32 -19.14
N LEU A 190 4.18 -0.44 -18.11
CA LEU A 190 5.50 -1.05 -18.03
C LEU A 190 5.74 -2.02 -19.19
N SER A 191 4.74 -2.85 -19.50
CA SER A 191 4.80 -3.79 -20.64
C SER A 191 4.99 -3.06 -21.97
N LEU A 192 4.30 -1.93 -22.16
CA LEU A 192 4.44 -1.12 -23.37
C LEU A 192 5.83 -0.49 -23.50
N ILE A 193 6.37 0.05 -22.40
CA ILE A 193 7.73 0.61 -22.37
C ILE A 193 8.75 -0.48 -22.71
N ILE A 194 8.62 -1.68 -22.12
CA ILE A 194 9.48 -2.82 -22.40
C ILE A 194 9.38 -3.24 -23.88
N MET A 195 8.17 -3.27 -24.44
CA MET A 195 7.94 -3.61 -25.84
C MET A 195 8.65 -2.62 -26.78
N VAL A 196 8.50 -1.31 -26.54
CA VAL A 196 9.18 -0.25 -27.30
C VAL A 196 10.71 -0.39 -27.18
N ALA A 197 11.22 -0.66 -25.98
CA ALA A 197 12.65 -0.88 -25.75
C ALA A 197 13.17 -2.11 -26.52
N ALA A 198 12.42 -3.22 -26.53
CA ALA A 198 12.79 -4.42 -27.28
C ALA A 198 12.85 -4.15 -28.80
N PHE A 199 11.89 -3.41 -29.35
CA PHE A 199 11.94 -2.99 -30.76
C PHE A 199 13.15 -2.12 -31.09
N ASN A 200 13.55 -1.23 -30.18
CA ASN A 200 14.75 -0.42 -30.35
C ASN A 200 16.02 -1.27 -30.40
N ILE A 201 16.13 -2.28 -29.53
CA ILE A 201 17.27 -3.23 -29.56
C ILE A 201 17.31 -3.98 -30.88
N ILE A 202 16.17 -4.53 -31.33
CA ILE A 202 16.08 -5.26 -32.60
C ILE A 202 16.51 -4.35 -33.76
N SER A 203 16.00 -3.13 -33.80
CA SER A 203 16.27 -2.17 -34.88
C SER A 203 17.75 -1.76 -34.91
N SER A 204 18.33 -1.51 -33.73
CA SER A 204 19.76 -1.19 -33.59
C SER A 204 20.65 -2.36 -34.04
N LEU A 205 20.37 -3.59 -33.59
CA LEU A 205 21.16 -4.76 -33.99
C LEU A 205 21.03 -5.06 -35.49
N ILE A 206 19.85 -4.90 -36.08
CA ILE A 206 19.69 -5.04 -37.54
C ILE A 206 20.53 -4.00 -38.28
N MET A 207 20.56 -2.75 -37.80
CA MET A 207 21.38 -1.70 -38.39
C MET A 207 22.86 -2.08 -38.38
N VAL A 208 23.37 -2.58 -37.25
CA VAL A 208 24.76 -3.07 -37.14
C VAL A 208 25.04 -4.21 -38.13
N VAL A 209 24.13 -5.17 -38.26
CA VAL A 209 24.25 -6.27 -39.24
C VAL A 209 24.35 -5.73 -40.67
N MET A 210 23.56 -4.72 -41.01
CA MET A 210 23.56 -4.11 -42.34
C MET A 210 24.85 -3.34 -42.63
N GLU A 211 25.34 -2.56 -41.67
CA GLU A 211 26.62 -1.82 -41.78
C GLU A 211 27.81 -2.79 -41.89
N LYS A 212 27.75 -3.93 -41.20
CA LYS A 212 28.82 -4.93 -41.15
C LYS A 212 28.70 -6.03 -42.20
N LYS A 213 27.79 -5.90 -43.17
CA LYS A 213 27.53 -6.92 -44.22
C LYS A 213 28.80 -7.35 -44.96
N LYS A 214 29.69 -6.43 -45.32
CA LYS A 214 30.96 -6.73 -46.02
C LYS A 214 31.92 -7.56 -45.15
N GLU A 215 32.07 -7.19 -43.88
CA GLU A 215 32.93 -7.89 -42.91
C GLU A 215 32.42 -9.32 -42.66
N ILE A 216 31.09 -9.50 -42.55
CA ILE A 216 30.44 -10.81 -42.48
C ILE A 216 30.77 -11.65 -43.72
N GLY A 217 30.71 -11.05 -44.91
CA GLY A 217 31.05 -11.71 -46.18
C GLY A 217 32.51 -12.19 -46.23
N ILE A 218 33.45 -11.38 -45.76
CA ILE A 218 34.88 -11.73 -45.67
C ILE A 218 35.07 -12.92 -44.72
N LEU A 219 34.48 -12.86 -43.51
CA LEU A 219 34.56 -13.95 -42.54
C LEU A 219 34.01 -15.27 -43.09
N LYS A 220 32.87 -15.23 -43.80
CA LYS A 220 32.32 -16.44 -44.45
C LYS A 220 33.23 -16.98 -45.54
N SER A 221 33.82 -16.11 -46.36
CA SER A 221 34.78 -16.52 -47.39
C SER A 221 36.07 -17.12 -46.80
N MET A 222 36.44 -16.74 -45.58
CA MET A 222 37.53 -17.36 -44.81
C MET A 222 37.13 -18.68 -44.11
N GLY A 223 35.89 -19.16 -44.28
CA GLY A 223 35.41 -20.42 -43.73
C GLY A 223 34.56 -20.31 -42.45
N ALA A 224 34.17 -19.11 -42.03
CA ALA A 224 33.29 -18.96 -40.86
C ALA A 224 31.90 -19.58 -41.13
N THR A 225 31.46 -20.44 -40.22
CA THR A 225 30.14 -21.07 -40.30
C THR A 225 29.02 -20.11 -39.90
N ASN A 226 27.79 -20.32 -40.41
CA ASN A 226 26.61 -19.56 -40.01
C ASN A 226 26.39 -19.57 -38.48
N GLY A 227 26.72 -20.67 -37.81
CA GLY A 227 26.65 -20.78 -36.35
C GLY A 227 27.64 -19.88 -35.61
N SER A 228 28.85 -19.68 -36.16
CA SER A 228 29.86 -18.78 -35.58
C SER A 228 29.41 -17.33 -35.67
N ILE A 229 28.84 -16.93 -36.81
CA ILE A 229 28.31 -15.57 -37.01
C ILE A 229 27.10 -15.33 -36.12
N ARG A 230 26.18 -16.30 -36.00
CA ARG A 230 25.04 -16.21 -35.08
C ARG A 230 25.51 -16.00 -33.63
N LYS A 231 26.56 -16.70 -33.19
CA LYS A 231 27.11 -16.53 -31.83
C LYS A 231 27.65 -15.12 -31.59
N ILE A 232 28.32 -14.50 -32.56
CA ILE A 232 28.86 -13.14 -32.43
C ILE A 232 27.73 -12.16 -32.13
N PHE A 233 26.67 -12.16 -32.95
CA PHE A 233 25.55 -11.23 -32.78
C PHE A 233 24.68 -11.53 -31.55
N LEU A 234 24.57 -12.80 -31.13
CA LEU A 234 23.94 -13.16 -29.86
C LEU A 234 24.74 -12.61 -28.66
N TRP A 235 26.07 -12.72 -28.69
CA TRP A 235 26.94 -12.17 -27.64
C TRP A 235 26.91 -10.65 -27.61
N GLU A 236 26.84 -10.00 -28.77
CA GLU A 236 26.70 -8.55 -28.86
C GLU A 236 25.38 -8.07 -28.24
N GLY A 237 24.25 -8.70 -28.60
CA GLY A 237 22.95 -8.39 -27.99
C GLY A 237 22.93 -8.67 -26.48
N LEU A 238 23.57 -9.76 -26.03
CA LEU A 238 23.69 -10.06 -24.60
C LEU A 238 24.58 -9.06 -23.87
N ALA A 239 25.68 -8.61 -24.47
CA ALA A 239 26.57 -7.61 -23.88
C ALA A 239 25.86 -6.27 -23.70
N VAL A 240 25.12 -5.82 -24.72
CA VAL A 240 24.26 -4.62 -24.63
C VAL A 240 23.23 -4.80 -23.52
N GLY A 241 22.58 -5.97 -23.45
CA GLY A 241 21.63 -6.30 -22.38
C GLY A 241 22.23 -6.28 -20.98
N ILE A 242 23.43 -6.83 -20.79
CA ILE A 242 24.13 -6.83 -19.50
C ILE A 242 24.50 -5.41 -19.08
N ILE A 243 25.14 -4.64 -19.97
CA ILE A 243 25.55 -3.26 -19.66
C ILE A 243 24.33 -2.41 -19.34
N GLY A 244 23.27 -2.50 -20.15
CA GLY A 244 22.00 -1.80 -19.91
C GLY A 244 21.34 -2.20 -18.59
N THR A 245 21.30 -3.51 -18.29
CA THR A 245 20.70 -4.03 -17.05
C THR A 245 21.48 -3.57 -15.82
N VAL A 246 22.81 -3.69 -15.83
CA VAL A 246 23.66 -3.24 -14.72
C VAL A 246 23.50 -1.74 -14.49
N SER A 247 23.55 -0.95 -15.56
CA SER A 247 23.39 0.51 -15.48
C SER A 247 22.00 0.89 -14.97
N GLY A 248 20.96 0.21 -15.47
CA GLY A 248 19.58 0.42 -15.04
C GLY A 248 19.32 0.06 -13.58
N VAL A 249 19.89 -1.06 -13.10
CA VAL A 249 19.79 -1.47 -11.69
C VAL A 249 20.49 -0.46 -10.78
N ILE A 250 21.70 0.00 -11.14
CA ILE A 250 22.43 1.01 -10.36
C ILE A 250 21.63 2.30 -10.28
N LEU A 251 21.12 2.80 -11.42
CA LEU A 251 20.32 4.02 -11.46
C LEU A 251 19.00 3.87 -10.68
N GLY A 252 18.27 2.77 -10.88
CA GLY A 252 17.02 2.50 -10.19
C GLY A 252 17.20 2.39 -8.68
N TRP A 253 18.22 1.66 -8.24
CA TRP A 253 18.56 1.55 -6.82
C TRP A 253 18.94 2.91 -6.22
N GLY A 254 19.74 3.71 -6.93
CA GLY A 254 20.11 5.06 -6.50
C GLY A 254 18.90 5.99 -6.34
N ILE A 255 17.95 5.96 -7.28
CA ILE A 255 16.72 6.75 -7.19
C ILE A 255 15.87 6.31 -6.00
N CYS A 256 15.71 5.00 -5.78
CA CYS A 256 14.96 4.49 -4.63
C CYS A 256 15.60 4.92 -3.30
N MET A 257 16.93 4.87 -3.19
CA MET A 257 17.65 5.29 -1.99
C MET A 257 17.47 6.80 -1.73
N LEU A 258 17.57 7.63 -2.77
CA LEU A 258 17.33 9.07 -2.66
C LEU A 258 15.89 9.38 -2.21
N GLN A 259 14.90 8.67 -2.74
CA GLN A 259 13.52 8.85 -2.34
C GLN A 259 13.27 8.39 -0.89
N MET A 260 13.92 7.32 -0.42
CA MET A 260 13.80 6.87 0.97
C MET A 260 14.40 7.87 1.96
N GLU A 261 15.55 8.47 1.63
CA GLU A 261 16.24 9.41 2.51
C GLU A 261 15.59 10.81 2.49
N TYR A 262 15.32 11.34 1.30
CA TYR A 262 14.90 12.73 1.11
C TYR A 262 13.41 12.91 0.90
N LYS A 263 12.65 11.82 0.71
CA LYS A 263 11.18 11.84 0.55
C LYS A 263 10.71 12.87 -0.48
N ILE A 264 11.47 12.98 -1.58
CA ILE A 264 11.37 14.02 -2.61
C ILE A 264 9.95 14.09 -3.19
N LEU A 265 9.33 12.91 -3.40
CA LEU A 265 7.93 12.77 -3.75
C LEU A 265 7.08 12.68 -2.48
N SER A 266 6.69 13.83 -1.94
CA SER A 266 5.67 13.95 -0.89
C SER A 266 4.29 13.97 -1.53
N LEU A 267 3.35 13.22 -0.96
CA LEU A 267 1.97 13.17 -1.45
C LEU A 267 1.08 14.00 -0.52
N PRO A 268 0.16 14.83 -1.05
CA PRO A 268 -0.87 15.45 -0.25
C PRO A 268 -1.69 14.36 0.48
N PRO A 269 -1.63 14.27 1.84
CA PRO A 269 -2.23 13.16 2.59
C PRO A 269 -3.75 13.09 2.44
N ASP A 270 -4.38 14.24 2.19
CA ASP A 270 -5.80 14.43 1.95
C ASP A 270 -6.29 13.75 0.67
N ILE A 271 -5.42 13.58 -0.34
CA ILE A 271 -5.75 12.94 -1.62
C ILE A 271 -5.26 11.49 -1.68
N TYR A 272 -4.08 11.20 -1.13
CA TYR A 272 -3.38 9.93 -1.34
C TYR A 272 -3.36 9.00 -0.11
N PHE A 273 -4.10 9.35 0.95
CA PHE A 273 -4.22 8.60 2.22
C PHE A 273 -2.93 8.49 3.04
N LEU A 274 -1.75 8.50 2.41
CA LEU A 274 -0.44 8.40 3.02
C LEU A 274 0.31 9.74 2.86
N ALA A 275 1.06 10.13 3.89
CA ALA A 275 1.90 11.33 3.83
C ALA A 275 3.10 11.18 2.88
N GLU A 276 3.57 9.95 2.68
CA GLU A 276 4.78 9.63 1.92
C GLU A 276 4.58 8.32 1.18
N LEU A 277 5.25 8.16 0.03
CA LEU A 277 5.23 6.90 -0.71
C LEU A 277 6.22 5.90 -0.07
N PRO A 278 5.75 4.85 0.63
CA PRO A 278 6.66 3.88 1.25
C PRO A 278 7.30 3.00 0.17
N ILE A 279 8.62 3.06 0.05
CA ILE A 279 9.39 2.20 -0.87
C ILE A 279 9.93 1.01 -0.10
N LEU A 280 9.54 -0.19 -0.53
CA LEU A 280 10.08 -1.46 -0.02
C LEU A 280 10.91 -2.11 -1.12
N MET A 281 12.23 -1.99 -0.99
CA MET A 281 13.16 -2.65 -1.92
C MET A 281 13.33 -4.12 -1.55
N LYS A 282 12.70 -5.01 -2.32
CA LYS A 282 12.84 -6.46 -2.14
C LYS A 282 13.85 -7.01 -3.14
N LEU A 283 14.82 -7.79 -2.65
CA LEU A 283 15.84 -8.43 -3.50
C LEU A 283 15.21 -9.33 -4.58
N SER A 284 14.08 -9.98 -4.28
CA SER A 284 13.31 -10.78 -5.24
C SER A 284 12.96 -9.99 -6.49
N ASP A 285 12.56 -8.73 -6.32
CA ASP A 285 12.03 -7.91 -7.40
C ASP A 285 13.17 -7.51 -8.34
N PHE A 286 14.34 -7.16 -7.79
CA PHE A 286 15.56 -6.92 -8.58
C PHE A 286 15.98 -8.15 -9.37
N ILE A 287 16.01 -9.34 -8.76
CA ILE A 287 16.40 -10.58 -9.44
C ILE A 287 15.45 -10.90 -10.60
N ILE A 288 14.14 -10.77 -10.37
CA ILE A 288 13.12 -11.02 -11.39
C ILE A 288 13.28 -10.05 -12.56
N VAL A 289 13.48 -8.76 -12.29
CA VAL A 289 13.67 -7.74 -13.33
C VAL A 289 14.94 -7.97 -14.13
N ILE A 290 16.07 -8.28 -13.46
CA ILE A 290 17.34 -8.60 -14.13
C ILE A 290 17.17 -9.82 -15.05
N ALA A 291 16.56 -10.89 -14.53
CA ALA A 291 16.33 -12.10 -15.31
C ALA A 291 15.41 -11.83 -16.52
N ALA A 292 14.31 -11.10 -16.32
CA ALA A 292 13.39 -10.74 -17.40
C ALA A 292 14.07 -9.87 -18.47
N ALA A 293 14.85 -8.86 -18.08
CA ALA A 293 15.56 -7.99 -19.00
C ALA A 293 16.59 -8.76 -19.85
N LEU A 294 17.38 -9.65 -19.23
CA LEU A 294 18.35 -10.48 -19.95
C LEU A 294 17.67 -11.47 -20.91
N VAL A 295 16.57 -12.10 -20.48
CA VAL A 295 15.77 -13.00 -21.35
C VAL A 295 15.21 -12.24 -22.55
N LEU A 296 14.67 -11.03 -22.33
CA LEU A 296 14.14 -10.20 -23.41
C LEU A 296 15.22 -9.74 -24.39
N CYS A 297 16.38 -9.30 -23.88
CA CYS A 297 17.51 -8.93 -24.73
C CYS A 297 18.01 -10.13 -25.55
N PHE A 298 18.09 -11.31 -24.92
CA PHE A 298 18.45 -12.53 -25.61
C PHE A 298 17.44 -12.85 -26.73
N ILE A 299 16.13 -12.85 -26.44
CA ILE A 299 15.08 -13.09 -27.45
C ILE A 299 15.15 -12.08 -28.59
N ALA A 300 15.30 -10.79 -28.26
CA ALA A 300 15.43 -9.71 -29.25
C ALA A 300 16.65 -9.92 -30.17
N SER A 301 17.76 -10.43 -29.64
CA SER A 301 18.98 -10.67 -30.43
C SER A 301 18.92 -11.88 -31.37
N ILE A 302 17.98 -12.81 -31.16
CA ILE A 302 17.85 -14.02 -31.99
C ILE A 302 17.55 -13.67 -33.45
N TYR A 303 16.60 -12.75 -33.69
CA TYR A 303 16.19 -12.40 -35.05
C TYR A 303 17.32 -11.73 -35.86
N PRO A 304 17.99 -10.67 -35.37
CA PRO A 304 19.15 -10.08 -36.04
C PRO A 304 20.29 -11.09 -36.25
N ALA A 305 20.59 -11.92 -35.25
CA ALA A 305 21.65 -12.92 -35.34
C ALA A 305 21.37 -13.98 -36.42
N HIS A 306 20.09 -14.39 -36.57
CA HIS A 306 19.70 -15.29 -37.65
C HIS A 306 19.84 -14.61 -39.02
N ARG A 307 19.41 -13.35 -39.13
CA ARG A 307 19.50 -12.56 -40.36
C ARG A 307 20.95 -12.34 -40.81
N ALA A 308 21.87 -12.06 -39.87
CA ALA A 308 23.30 -11.98 -40.15
C ALA A 308 23.87 -13.31 -40.65
N ALA A 309 23.49 -14.40 -39.98
CA ALA A 309 23.94 -15.73 -40.33
C ALA A 309 23.43 -16.20 -41.70
N SER A 310 22.33 -15.66 -42.23
CA SER A 310 21.79 -16.03 -43.55
C SER A 310 22.38 -15.24 -44.72
N LEU A 311 23.25 -14.25 -44.50
CA LEU A 311 23.83 -13.43 -45.59
C LEU A 311 24.73 -14.25 -46.53
N ILE A 312 24.51 -14.18 -47.84
CA ILE A 312 25.28 -14.94 -48.83
C ILE A 312 26.60 -14.19 -49.14
N PRO A 313 27.78 -14.86 -49.13
CA PRO A 313 29.08 -14.21 -49.32
C PRO A 313 29.20 -13.46 -50.66
N VAL A 314 28.67 -14.04 -51.74
CA VAL A 314 28.66 -13.44 -53.08
C VAL A 314 27.87 -12.13 -53.12
N GLU A 315 26.74 -12.04 -52.43
CA GLU A 315 25.94 -10.81 -52.38
C GLU A 315 26.52 -9.76 -51.42
N ALA A 316 27.39 -10.15 -50.50
CA ALA A 316 28.06 -9.24 -49.58
C ALA A 316 29.26 -8.52 -50.23
N ILE A 317 29.87 -9.13 -51.26
CA ILE A 317 31.06 -8.60 -51.94
C ILE A 317 30.71 -7.93 -53.29
N ARG A 318 29.59 -8.32 -53.93
CA ARG A 318 29.17 -7.81 -55.26
C ARG A 318 28.40 -6.48 -55.23
N TYR A 319 28.22 -5.86 -54.06
CA TYR A 319 27.72 -4.48 -53.96
C TYR A 319 28.90 -3.49 -53.98
N GLU A 320 29.61 -3.53 -55.11
CA GLU A 320 30.17 -2.39 -55.86
C GLU A 320 29.98 -2.73 -57.35
#